data_AF-A0A7S1AWL1-F1
#
_entry.id   AF-A0A7S1AWL1-F1
#
_cell.length_a   1.000
_cell.length_b   1.000
_cell.length_c   1.000
_cell.angle_alpha   90.00
_cell.angle_beta   90.00
_cell.angle_gamma   90.00
#
_symmetry.space_group_name_H-M   'P 1'
#
loop_
_entity.id
_entity.type
_entity.pdbx_description
1 polymer ?
#
loop_
_entity_poly.entity_id
_entity_poly.type
_entity_poly.pdbx_seq_one_letter_code
_entity_poly.pdbx_strand_id
1 'polypeptide(L)'
;NAALVDAYYFLEDYDALHQLINHLPEGSPLLTDIGHKFTTIGLCEQAVQAFLRLGDVKTAVDTCVLLNQWDLAVDLAQQQNFQQIEGLLAKYAQHLLDKNKRIEAVQLYRKANRHTEAAKLLSQIAQETAGGAQRNPGRIKKLYLLAALEVEKYKKKTLDVPMTGATGGMTTAQKVQSLVTQDFSVASDRALESPWRGCEAYHLYLLTQRHLYDGLFEQAMKCALRLSEYEDILDTQTIYSLIALTTYYDKFFQQCSKAFIKLEASPEVTEDMREKCSDLALRIFTRNPP
;
A
#
# COMPACT_ATOMS: atom_id res chain seq x y z
N ASN A 1 17.92 -42.72 -22.98
CA ASN A 1 17.43 -41.63 -22.10
C ASN A 1 15.99 -41.25 -22.39
N ALA A 2 15.57 -40.95 -23.63
CA ALA A 2 14.15 -40.65 -23.97
C ALA A 2 13.16 -41.75 -23.53
N ALA A 3 13.40 -43.00 -23.92
CA ALA A 3 12.55 -44.13 -23.54
C ALA A 3 12.50 -44.40 -22.02
N LEU A 4 13.53 -43.96 -21.29
CA LEU A 4 13.60 -44.09 -19.83
C LEU A 4 12.72 -43.04 -19.14
N VAL A 5 12.68 -41.82 -19.70
CA VAL A 5 11.79 -40.73 -19.26
C VAL A 5 10.33 -41.13 -19.50
N ASP A 6 10.02 -41.73 -20.64
CA ASP A 6 8.68 -42.26 -20.92
C ASP A 6 8.32 -43.38 -19.95
N ALA A 7 9.23 -44.33 -19.71
CA ALA A 7 9.00 -45.42 -18.77
C ALA A 7 8.72 -44.92 -17.36
N TYR A 8 9.51 -43.97 -16.82
CA TYR A 8 9.27 -43.41 -15.49
C TYR A 8 7.98 -42.59 -15.42
N TYR A 9 7.60 -41.92 -16.51
CA TYR A 9 6.33 -41.21 -16.58
C TYR A 9 5.13 -42.19 -16.56
N PHE A 10 5.20 -43.30 -17.30
CA PHE A 10 4.15 -44.32 -17.29
C PHE A 10 4.10 -45.15 -16.00
N LEU A 11 5.22 -45.26 -15.29
CA LEU A 11 5.32 -45.94 -14.00
C LEU A 11 5.00 -45.02 -12.81
N GLU A 12 4.69 -43.74 -13.05
CA GLU A 12 4.44 -42.69 -12.03
C GLU A 12 5.59 -42.51 -11.02
N ASP A 13 6.82 -42.92 -11.39
CA ASP A 13 8.01 -42.79 -10.54
C ASP A 13 8.65 -41.41 -10.75
N TYR A 14 8.06 -40.41 -10.11
CA TYR A 14 8.47 -39.01 -10.23
C TYR A 14 9.78 -38.70 -9.48
N ASP A 15 10.13 -39.48 -8.47
CA ASP A 15 11.38 -39.34 -7.73
C ASP A 15 12.57 -39.79 -8.59
N ALA A 16 12.45 -40.92 -9.28
CA ALA A 16 13.46 -41.38 -10.24
C ALA A 16 13.61 -40.39 -11.42
N LEU A 17 12.49 -39.81 -11.88
CA LEU A 17 12.50 -38.79 -12.92
C LEU A 17 13.21 -37.50 -12.47
N HIS A 18 13.02 -37.09 -11.21
CA HIS A 18 13.71 -35.94 -10.62
C HIS A 18 15.22 -36.19 -10.49
N GLN A 19 15.63 -37.39 -10.04
CA GLN A 19 17.04 -37.76 -10.01
C GLN A 19 17.68 -37.72 -11.40
N LEU A 20 16.92 -38.05 -12.45
CA LEU A 20 17.39 -37.96 -13.83
C LEU A 20 17.77 -36.53 -14.25
N ILE A 21 17.05 -35.50 -13.76
CA ILE A 21 17.38 -34.08 -14.02
C ILE A 21 18.80 -33.75 -13.53
N ASN A 22 19.23 -34.35 -12.42
CA ASN A 22 20.55 -34.10 -11.85
C ASN A 22 21.68 -34.73 -12.69
N HIS A 23 21.39 -35.84 -13.38
CA HIS A 23 22.35 -36.62 -14.15
C HIS A 23 22.45 -36.21 -15.63
N LEU A 24 21.51 -35.38 -16.12
CA LEU A 24 21.54 -34.88 -17.49
C LEU A 24 22.45 -33.64 -17.64
N PRO A 25 23.16 -33.49 -18.78
CA PRO A 25 23.92 -32.29 -19.09
C PRO A 25 23.00 -31.09 -19.38
N GLU A 26 23.49 -29.90 -19.02
CA GLU A 26 22.79 -28.62 -19.17
C GLU A 26 22.49 -28.34 -20.65
N GLY A 27 21.21 -28.03 -20.97
CA GLY A 27 20.78 -27.68 -22.33
C GLY A 27 20.30 -28.83 -23.23
N SER A 28 20.15 -30.06 -22.73
CA SER A 28 19.61 -31.15 -23.57
C SER A 28 18.09 -31.01 -23.82
N PRO A 29 17.58 -31.34 -25.03
CA PRO A 29 16.15 -31.20 -25.38
C PRO A 29 15.24 -32.15 -24.57
N LEU A 30 15.83 -33.16 -23.92
CA LEU A 30 15.15 -34.06 -22.99
C LEU A 30 14.65 -33.35 -21.74
N LEU A 31 15.33 -32.29 -21.28
CA LEU A 31 14.85 -31.50 -20.13
C LEU A 31 13.54 -30.76 -20.45
N THR A 32 13.33 -30.35 -21.70
CA THR A 32 12.08 -29.70 -22.11
C THR A 32 10.90 -30.66 -22.01
N ASP A 33 11.06 -31.89 -22.48
CA ASP A 33 10.03 -32.93 -22.39
C ASP A 33 9.74 -33.34 -20.94
N ILE A 34 10.79 -33.49 -20.11
CA ILE A 34 10.66 -33.74 -18.67
C ILE A 34 9.91 -32.59 -17.98
N GLY A 35 10.25 -31.34 -18.30
CA GLY A 35 9.56 -30.16 -17.77
C GLY A 35 8.07 -30.16 -18.13
N HIS A 36 7.71 -30.41 -19.39
CA HIS A 36 6.32 -30.49 -19.81
C HIS A 36 5.54 -31.64 -19.13
N LYS A 37 6.19 -32.79 -18.92
CA LYS A 37 5.60 -33.89 -18.17
C LYS A 37 5.31 -33.50 -16.73
N PHE A 38 6.28 -32.92 -16.02
CA PHE A 38 6.07 -32.41 -14.66
C PHE A 38 4.97 -31.35 -14.57
N THR A 39 4.83 -30.49 -15.59
CA THR A 39 3.77 -29.48 -15.63
C THR A 39 2.39 -30.08 -15.79
N THR A 40 2.27 -31.17 -16.53
CA THR A 40 0.99 -31.88 -16.72
C THR A 40 0.53 -32.55 -15.43
N ILE A 41 1.48 -33.00 -14.61
CA ILE A 41 1.23 -33.65 -13.31
C ILE A 41 0.95 -32.62 -12.21
N GLY A 42 1.44 -31.39 -12.36
CA GLY A 42 1.31 -30.32 -11.38
C GLY A 42 2.50 -30.15 -10.43
N LEU A 43 3.62 -30.80 -10.72
CA LEU A 43 4.86 -30.75 -9.94
C LEU A 43 5.71 -29.54 -10.33
N CYS A 44 5.44 -28.42 -9.66
CA CYS A 44 5.94 -27.10 -10.04
C CYS A 44 7.45 -26.92 -9.76
N GLU A 45 7.94 -27.36 -8.62
CA GLU A 45 9.35 -27.19 -8.22
C GLU A 45 10.30 -27.98 -9.13
N GLN A 46 9.91 -29.21 -9.45
CA GLN A 46 10.65 -30.13 -10.31
C GLN A 46 10.65 -29.63 -11.77
N ALA A 47 9.50 -29.13 -12.24
CA ALA A 47 9.39 -28.50 -13.55
C ALA A 47 10.30 -27.27 -13.67
N VAL A 48 10.26 -26.38 -12.68
CA VAL A 48 11.12 -25.19 -12.63
C VAL A 48 12.60 -25.57 -12.65
N GLN A 49 13.01 -26.56 -11.85
CA GLN A 49 14.40 -27.01 -11.85
C GLN A 49 14.83 -27.55 -13.22
N ALA A 50 13.95 -28.27 -13.93
CA ALA A 50 14.22 -28.71 -15.28
C ALA A 50 14.39 -27.52 -16.25
N PHE A 51 13.49 -26.54 -16.21
CA PHE A 51 13.58 -25.36 -17.09
C PHE A 51 14.76 -24.44 -16.75
N LEU A 52 15.13 -24.33 -15.47
CA LEU A 52 16.31 -23.57 -15.04
C LEU A 52 17.61 -24.21 -15.56
N ARG A 53 17.73 -25.55 -15.53
CA ARG A 53 18.90 -26.25 -16.10
C ARG A 53 18.94 -26.23 -17.63
N LEU A 54 17.80 -25.96 -18.28
CA LEU A 54 17.74 -25.67 -19.71
C LEU A 54 18.20 -24.23 -20.02
N GLY A 55 18.16 -23.33 -19.03
CA GLY A 55 18.40 -21.90 -19.20
C GLY A 55 17.19 -21.12 -19.70
N ASP A 56 16.01 -21.75 -19.80
CA ASP A 56 14.79 -21.11 -20.27
C ASP A 56 13.93 -20.63 -19.10
N VAL A 57 14.24 -19.42 -18.63
CA VAL A 57 13.54 -18.77 -17.53
C VAL A 57 12.09 -18.40 -17.90
N LYS A 58 11.79 -18.19 -19.20
CA LYS A 58 10.44 -17.83 -19.66
C LYS A 58 9.45 -18.95 -19.38
N THR A 59 9.78 -20.15 -19.87
CA THR A 59 8.92 -21.32 -19.69
C THR A 59 8.83 -21.74 -18.22
N ALA A 60 9.90 -21.57 -17.43
CA ALA A 60 9.85 -21.77 -15.98
C ALA A 60 8.82 -20.85 -15.29
N VAL A 61 8.82 -19.57 -15.65
CA VAL A 61 7.87 -18.59 -15.08
C VAL A 61 6.45 -18.85 -15.57
N ASP A 62 6.26 -19.14 -16.86
CA ASP A 62 4.94 -19.46 -17.43
C ASP A 62 4.33 -20.73 -16.81
N THR A 63 5.16 -21.72 -16.47
CA THR A 63 4.71 -22.94 -15.79
C THR A 63 4.33 -22.70 -14.33
N CYS A 64 5.05 -21.83 -13.62
CA CYS A 64 4.62 -21.37 -12.29
C CYS A 64 3.26 -20.66 -12.34
N VAL A 65 3.02 -19.84 -13.37
CA VAL A 65 1.73 -19.18 -13.58
C VAL A 65 0.63 -20.18 -13.88
N LEU A 66 0.89 -21.14 -14.77
CA LEU A 66 -0.08 -22.16 -15.16
C LEU A 66 -0.50 -23.04 -13.97
N LEU A 67 0.46 -23.36 -13.09
CA LEU A 67 0.24 -24.11 -11.86
C LEU A 67 -0.18 -23.25 -10.66
N ASN A 68 -0.43 -21.95 -10.89
CA ASN A 68 -0.92 -21.00 -9.89
C ASN A 68 0.02 -20.86 -8.66
N GLN A 69 1.32 -21.12 -8.84
CA GLN A 69 2.41 -21.02 -7.86
C GLN A 69 3.14 -19.69 -8.01
N TRP A 70 2.48 -18.61 -7.63
CA TRP A 70 2.95 -17.26 -7.92
C TRP A 70 4.11 -16.78 -7.05
N ASP A 71 4.22 -17.24 -5.81
CA ASP A 71 5.33 -16.86 -4.92
C ASP A 71 6.67 -17.33 -5.50
N LEU A 72 6.72 -18.59 -5.95
CA LEU A 72 7.86 -19.16 -6.65
C LEU A 72 8.16 -18.40 -7.95
N ALA A 73 7.13 -18.05 -8.73
CA ALA A 73 7.28 -17.28 -9.96
C ALA A 73 7.97 -15.93 -9.71
N VAL A 74 7.58 -15.22 -8.64
CA VAL A 74 8.12 -13.89 -8.29
C VAL A 74 9.56 -14.00 -7.79
N ASP A 75 9.87 -14.99 -6.96
CA ASP A 75 11.22 -15.16 -6.43
C ASP A 75 12.21 -15.58 -7.55
N LEU A 76 11.80 -16.45 -8.48
CA LEU A 76 12.59 -16.80 -9.68
C LEU A 76 12.82 -15.59 -10.59
N ALA A 77 11.76 -14.83 -10.82
CA ALA A 77 11.77 -13.62 -11.61
C ALA A 77 12.75 -12.57 -11.04
N GLN A 78 12.80 -12.40 -9.71
CA GLN A 78 13.75 -11.52 -9.04
C GLN A 78 15.21 -11.99 -9.20
N GLN A 79 15.46 -13.29 -9.05
CA GLN A 79 16.82 -13.84 -9.14
C GLN A 79 17.44 -13.71 -10.53
N GLN A 80 16.62 -13.84 -11.58
CA GLN A 80 17.08 -13.84 -12.97
C GLN A 80 16.89 -12.49 -13.69
N ASN A 81 16.37 -11.47 -12.99
CA ASN A 81 16.21 -10.08 -13.46
C ASN A 81 15.54 -9.97 -14.85
N PHE A 82 14.45 -10.72 -15.03
CA PHE A 82 13.80 -10.94 -16.31
C PHE A 82 12.97 -9.70 -16.75
N GLN A 83 13.10 -9.21 -17.98
CA GLN A 83 12.46 -7.92 -18.35
C GLN A 83 10.94 -8.01 -18.62
N GLN A 84 10.40 -9.19 -18.94
CA GLN A 84 8.96 -9.35 -19.20
C GLN A 84 8.14 -9.69 -17.95
N ILE A 85 8.75 -9.67 -16.75
CA ILE A 85 8.06 -9.92 -15.47
C ILE A 85 6.90 -8.92 -15.27
N GLU A 86 7.03 -7.70 -15.78
CA GLU A 86 6.06 -6.62 -15.59
C GLU A 86 4.63 -6.97 -16.04
N GLY A 87 4.48 -7.62 -17.20
CA GLY A 87 3.17 -8.01 -17.71
C GLY A 87 2.54 -9.17 -16.91
N LEU A 88 3.38 -10.05 -16.37
CA LEU A 88 2.99 -11.21 -15.59
C LEU A 88 2.57 -10.81 -14.16
N LEU A 89 3.33 -9.89 -13.55
CA LEU A 89 3.01 -9.24 -12.28
C LEU A 89 1.69 -8.49 -12.34
N ALA A 90 1.41 -7.79 -13.45
CA ALA A 90 0.14 -7.07 -13.62
C ALA A 90 -1.06 -8.04 -13.58
N LYS A 91 -0.96 -9.19 -14.26
CA LYS A 91 -1.99 -10.25 -14.22
C LYS A 91 -2.15 -10.86 -12.83
N TYR A 92 -1.04 -11.13 -12.14
CA TYR A 92 -1.09 -11.67 -10.77
C TYR A 92 -1.72 -10.67 -9.81
N ALA A 93 -1.34 -9.40 -9.91
CA ALA A 93 -1.89 -8.34 -9.10
C ALA A 93 -3.39 -8.16 -9.34
N GLN A 94 -3.86 -8.19 -10.59
CA GLN A 94 -5.29 -8.19 -10.92
C GLN A 94 -6.03 -9.35 -10.26
N HIS A 95 -5.52 -10.57 -10.37
CA HIS A 95 -6.12 -11.74 -9.72
C HIS A 95 -6.15 -11.64 -8.19
N LEU A 96 -5.13 -11.04 -7.56
CA LEU A 96 -5.14 -10.77 -6.11
C LEU A 96 -6.15 -9.69 -5.73
N LEU A 97 -6.31 -8.66 -6.57
CA LEU A 97 -7.32 -7.61 -6.38
C LEU A 97 -8.74 -8.16 -6.52
N ASP A 98 -8.98 -9.03 -7.50
CA ASP A 98 -10.27 -9.71 -7.71
C ASP A 98 -10.65 -10.59 -6.51
N LYS A 99 -9.65 -11.24 -5.88
CA LYS A 99 -9.82 -12.03 -4.65
C LYS A 99 -9.92 -11.18 -3.37
N ASN A 100 -9.97 -9.85 -3.47
CA ASN A 100 -9.94 -8.91 -2.35
C ASN A 100 -8.70 -9.02 -1.43
N LYS A 101 -7.62 -9.67 -1.90
CA LYS A 101 -6.35 -9.84 -1.18
C LYS A 101 -5.44 -8.62 -1.40
N ARG A 102 -5.97 -7.42 -1.11
CA ARG A 102 -5.31 -6.15 -1.45
C ARG A 102 -3.96 -5.97 -0.74
N ILE A 103 -3.80 -6.46 0.49
CA ILE A 103 -2.53 -6.37 1.23
C ILE A 103 -1.44 -7.27 0.59
N GLU A 104 -1.80 -8.46 0.11
CA GLU A 104 -0.88 -9.34 -0.61
C GLU A 104 -0.46 -8.69 -1.94
N ALA A 105 -1.39 -8.04 -2.65
CA ALA A 105 -1.08 -7.26 -3.84
C ALA A 105 -0.10 -6.10 -3.54
N VAL A 106 -0.27 -5.38 -2.41
CA VAL A 106 0.71 -4.37 -1.97
C VAL A 106 2.10 -4.99 -1.77
N GLN A 107 2.18 -6.15 -1.11
CA GLN A 107 3.47 -6.82 -0.90
C GLN A 107 4.13 -7.21 -2.22
N LEU A 108 3.35 -7.70 -3.18
CA LEU A 108 3.79 -8.00 -4.53
C LEU A 108 4.34 -6.75 -5.22
N TYR A 109 3.61 -5.63 -5.21
CA TYR A 109 4.06 -4.39 -5.81
C TYR A 109 5.35 -3.86 -5.19
N ARG A 110 5.52 -4.03 -3.86
CA ARG A 110 6.78 -3.68 -3.17
C ARG A 110 7.93 -4.59 -3.58
N LYS A 111 7.71 -5.90 -3.66
CA LYS A 111 8.68 -6.87 -4.19
C LYS A 111 9.08 -6.55 -5.64
N ALA A 112 8.13 -6.07 -6.43
CA ALA A 112 8.33 -5.70 -7.83
C ALA A 112 8.95 -4.29 -8.02
N ASN A 113 9.32 -3.57 -6.96
CA ASN A 113 9.78 -2.17 -7.01
C ASN A 113 8.75 -1.17 -7.61
N ARG A 114 7.47 -1.55 -7.71
CA ARG A 114 6.37 -0.67 -8.16
C ARG A 114 5.79 0.10 -6.98
N HIS A 115 6.58 1.04 -6.47
CA HIS A 115 6.25 1.81 -5.27
C HIS A 115 5.04 2.74 -5.44
N THR A 116 4.81 3.25 -6.66
CA THR A 116 3.67 4.14 -6.97
C THR A 116 2.33 3.42 -6.89
N GLU A 117 2.22 2.24 -7.51
CA GLU A 117 1.01 1.40 -7.48
C GLU A 117 0.73 0.91 -6.04
N ALA A 118 1.78 0.51 -5.30
CA ALA A 118 1.66 0.14 -3.90
C ALA A 118 1.12 1.28 -3.02
N ALA A 119 1.63 2.51 -3.20
CA ALA A 119 1.21 3.68 -2.43
C ALA A 119 -0.25 4.06 -2.70
N LYS A 120 -0.70 3.98 -3.96
CA LYS A 120 -2.10 4.23 -4.34
C LYS A 120 -3.04 3.22 -3.69
N LEU A 121 -2.72 1.93 -3.79
CA LEU A 121 -3.53 0.86 -3.21
C LEU A 121 -3.59 0.97 -1.67
N LEU A 122 -2.46 1.30 -1.01
CA LEU A 122 -2.44 1.56 0.44
C LEU A 122 -3.32 2.75 0.85
N SER A 123 -3.33 3.82 0.05
CA SER A 123 -4.15 5.01 0.32
C SER A 123 -5.65 4.72 0.14
N GLN A 124 -6.02 3.93 -0.87
CA GLN A 124 -7.40 3.48 -1.08
C GLN A 124 -7.87 2.60 0.09
N ILE A 125 -7.05 1.63 0.53
CA ILE A 125 -7.36 0.80 1.70
C ILE A 125 -7.52 1.68 2.95
N ALA A 126 -6.69 2.71 3.11
CA ALA A 126 -6.77 3.62 4.25
C ALA A 126 -8.07 4.44 4.23
N GLN A 127 -8.51 4.93 3.06
CA GLN A 127 -9.78 5.66 2.89
C GLN A 127 -11.01 4.78 3.12
N GLU A 128 -11.03 3.55 2.59
CA GLU A 128 -12.13 2.61 2.83
C GLU A 128 -12.23 2.20 4.30
N THR A 129 -11.09 2.11 4.99
CA THR A 129 -11.05 1.81 6.43
C THR A 129 -11.46 3.03 7.27
N ALA A 130 -11.43 4.25 6.70
CA ALA A 130 -11.78 5.49 7.40
C ALA A 130 -13.31 5.70 7.56
N GLY A 131 -14.14 5.06 6.73
CA GLY A 131 -15.60 5.27 6.68
C GLY A 131 -16.42 4.70 7.85
N GLY A 132 -15.79 4.25 8.93
CA GLY A 132 -16.47 3.84 10.15
C GLY A 132 -15.73 4.38 11.36
N ALA A 133 -16.38 5.28 12.10
CA ALA A 133 -15.85 5.92 13.30
C ALA A 133 -15.00 4.94 14.12
N GLN A 134 -13.68 5.15 14.13
CA GLN A 134 -12.75 4.46 15.04
C GLN A 134 -12.48 2.96 14.82
N ARG A 135 -12.53 2.40 13.61
CA ARG A 135 -11.94 1.05 13.41
C ARG A 135 -10.40 1.13 13.39
N ASN A 136 -9.82 1.14 14.59
CA ASN A 136 -8.37 1.17 14.87
C ASN A 136 -7.63 2.37 14.22
N PRO A 137 -7.71 3.58 14.80
CA PRO A 137 -6.99 4.76 14.28
C PRO A 137 -5.48 4.53 14.14
N GLY A 138 -4.89 3.69 15.01
CA GLY A 138 -3.49 3.28 14.92
C GLY A 138 -3.17 2.45 13.67
N ARG A 139 -4.11 1.62 13.17
CA ARG A 139 -3.94 0.85 11.93
C ARG A 139 -3.99 1.77 10.71
N ILE A 140 -4.94 2.72 10.70
CA ILE A 140 -5.07 3.69 9.60
C ILE A 140 -3.82 4.58 9.51
N LYS A 141 -3.32 5.08 10.65
CA LYS A 141 -2.05 5.80 10.72
C LYS A 141 -0.89 4.98 10.15
N LYS A 142 -0.79 3.68 10.49
CA LYS A 142 0.25 2.79 9.95
C LYS A 142 0.12 2.60 8.44
N LEU A 143 -1.10 2.52 7.89
CA LEU A 143 -1.32 2.39 6.45
C LEU A 143 -0.90 3.65 5.69
N TYR A 144 -1.30 4.83 6.15
CA TYR A 144 -0.84 6.10 5.57
C TYR A 144 0.67 6.29 5.69
N LEU A 145 1.26 5.89 6.83
CA LEU A 145 2.71 5.91 7.02
C LEU A 145 3.42 5.00 6.01
N LEU A 146 2.92 3.77 5.81
CA LEU A 146 3.48 2.86 4.82
C LEU A 146 3.35 3.43 3.41
N ALA A 147 2.21 4.03 3.06
CA ALA A 147 2.03 4.69 1.76
C ALA A 147 3.07 5.81 1.57
N ALA A 148 3.24 6.69 2.57
CA ALA A 148 4.20 7.78 2.52
C ALA A 148 5.66 7.30 2.40
N LEU A 149 6.03 6.25 3.14
CA LEU A 149 7.36 5.65 3.07
C LEU A 149 7.65 5.04 1.70
N GLU A 150 6.65 4.42 1.05
CA GLU A 150 6.84 3.88 -0.30
C GLU A 150 6.99 5.01 -1.35
N VAL A 151 6.26 6.12 -1.21
CA VAL A 151 6.48 7.32 -2.05
C VAL A 151 7.86 7.91 -1.83
N GLU A 152 8.35 7.97 -0.59
CA GLU A 152 9.69 8.45 -0.29
C GLU A 152 10.78 7.55 -0.89
N LYS A 153 10.61 6.23 -0.82
CA LYS A 153 11.51 5.27 -1.49
C LYS A 153 11.52 5.46 -3.00
N TYR A 154 10.36 5.70 -3.61
CA TYR A 154 10.28 6.03 -5.03
C TYR A 154 11.08 7.29 -5.35
N LYS A 155 10.86 8.37 -4.58
CA LYS A 155 11.59 9.65 -4.73
C LYS A 155 13.08 9.49 -4.53
N LYS A 156 13.53 8.73 -3.51
CA LYS A 156 14.95 8.44 -3.31
C LYS A 156 15.53 7.65 -4.48
N LYS A 157 14.82 6.64 -4.98
CA LYS A 157 15.28 5.85 -6.12
C LYS A 157 15.38 6.70 -7.39
N THR A 158 14.43 7.60 -7.67
CA THR A 158 14.53 8.53 -8.81
C THR A 158 15.63 9.57 -8.63
N LEU A 159 15.94 9.97 -7.39
CA LEU A 159 17.06 10.86 -7.06
C LEU A 159 18.43 10.16 -7.14
N ASP A 160 18.50 8.88 -6.75
CA ASP A 160 19.72 8.09 -6.66
C ASP A 160 20.17 7.46 -7.97
N VAL A 161 19.34 7.43 -9.03
CA VAL A 161 19.83 7.02 -10.37
C VAL A 161 20.86 8.04 -10.84
N PRO A 162 22.17 7.73 -10.84
CA PRO A 162 23.09 8.51 -11.63
C PRO A 162 22.76 8.09 -13.07
N MET A 163 22.35 9.03 -13.92
CA MET A 163 22.24 8.79 -15.35
C MET A 163 23.64 8.37 -15.88
N THR A 164 23.97 7.08 -15.83
CA THR A 164 25.24 6.49 -16.32
C THR A 164 25.29 6.44 -17.85
N GLY A 165 24.77 7.47 -18.52
CA GLY A 165 24.67 7.51 -19.98
C GLY A 165 24.58 8.91 -20.59
N ALA A 166 24.73 9.99 -19.82
CA ALA A 166 24.80 11.34 -20.39
C ALA A 166 26.19 11.93 -20.18
N THR A 167 27.08 11.66 -21.14
CA THR A 167 28.20 12.55 -21.44
C THR A 167 27.64 13.93 -21.78
N GLY A 168 27.73 14.86 -20.83
CA GLY A 168 27.33 16.24 -21.00
C GLY A 168 26.60 16.76 -19.77
N GLY A 169 27.22 17.68 -19.04
CA GLY A 169 26.65 18.28 -17.83
C GLY A 169 25.29 18.91 -18.10
N MET A 170 24.23 18.21 -17.72
CA MET A 170 22.90 18.78 -17.65
C MET A 170 22.87 19.81 -16.53
N THR A 171 22.50 21.04 -16.86
CA THR A 171 22.38 22.12 -15.87
C THR A 171 21.30 21.77 -14.84
N THR A 172 21.44 22.28 -13.61
CA THR A 172 20.51 22.04 -12.49
C THR A 172 19.05 22.30 -12.89
N ALA A 173 18.81 23.26 -13.80
CA ALA A 173 17.49 23.58 -14.34
C ALA A 173 16.85 22.45 -15.16
N GLN A 174 17.63 21.70 -15.94
CA GLN A 174 17.13 20.58 -16.73
C GLN A 174 16.83 19.34 -15.86
N LYS A 175 17.61 19.13 -14.78
CA LYS A 175 17.29 18.14 -13.74
C LYS A 175 16.00 18.50 -13.01
N VAL A 176 15.80 19.77 -12.68
CA VAL A 176 14.54 20.25 -12.08
C VAL A 176 13.39 20.09 -13.08
N GLN A 177 13.58 20.37 -14.37
CA GLN A 177 12.52 20.26 -15.38
C GLN A 177 12.08 18.80 -15.62
N SER A 178 13.00 17.83 -15.64
CA SER A 178 12.67 16.40 -15.78
C SER A 178 12.00 15.84 -14.52
N LEU A 179 12.42 16.30 -13.34
CA LEU A 179 11.74 15.98 -12.07
C LEU A 179 10.34 16.58 -12.00
N VAL A 180 10.17 17.83 -12.44
CA VAL A 180 8.86 18.50 -12.53
C VAL A 180 7.93 17.77 -13.49
N THR A 181 8.40 17.34 -14.66
CA THR A 181 7.56 16.59 -15.62
C THR A 181 7.22 15.17 -15.15
N GLN A 182 8.09 14.50 -14.39
CA GLN A 182 7.76 13.23 -13.72
C GLN A 182 6.82 13.43 -12.51
N ASP A 183 6.98 14.52 -11.77
CA ASP A 183 6.01 14.92 -10.75
C ASP A 183 4.64 15.20 -11.38
N PHE A 184 4.55 15.77 -12.59
CA PHE A 184 3.27 15.98 -13.29
C PHE A 184 2.53 14.68 -13.66
N SER A 185 3.22 13.59 -14.01
CA SER A 185 2.56 12.30 -14.29
C SER A 185 2.09 11.59 -13.01
N VAL A 186 2.83 11.80 -11.92
CA VAL A 186 2.50 11.35 -10.56
C VAL A 186 1.45 12.24 -9.88
N ALA A 187 1.36 13.53 -10.25
CA ALA A 187 0.45 14.56 -9.71
C ALA A 187 -1.01 14.39 -10.13
N SER A 188 -1.32 13.40 -10.96
CA SER A 188 -2.71 13.05 -11.25
C SER A 188 -3.44 12.43 -10.06
N ASP A 189 -2.72 11.95 -9.04
CA ASP A 189 -3.30 11.39 -7.81
C ASP A 189 -2.96 12.25 -6.58
N ARG A 190 -3.99 12.87 -5.99
CA ARG A 190 -3.92 13.68 -4.74
C ARG A 190 -3.24 12.92 -3.58
N ALA A 191 -3.26 11.59 -3.63
CA ALA A 191 -2.58 10.70 -2.69
C ALA A 191 -1.03 10.78 -2.75
N LEU A 192 -0.46 11.20 -3.89
CA LEU A 192 1.00 11.24 -4.12
C LEU A 192 1.60 12.64 -3.92
N GLU A 193 0.77 13.68 -3.98
CA GLU A 193 1.19 15.08 -3.79
C GLU A 193 1.48 15.41 -2.32
N SER A 194 0.67 14.88 -1.38
CA SER A 194 0.87 15.04 0.06
C SER A 194 0.71 13.72 0.86
N PRO A 195 1.59 12.73 0.66
CA PRO A 195 1.46 11.39 1.24
C PRO A 195 1.42 11.39 2.78
N TRP A 196 2.10 12.36 3.39
CA TRP A 196 2.20 12.51 4.84
C TRP A 196 0.96 13.11 5.49
N ARG A 197 0.11 13.81 4.71
CA ARG A 197 -1.00 14.59 5.25
C ARG A 197 -2.05 13.69 5.93
N GLY A 198 -2.31 12.52 5.35
CA GLY A 198 -3.13 11.48 5.99
C GLY A 198 -2.53 10.97 7.31
N CYS A 199 -1.22 10.73 7.35
CA CYS A 199 -0.55 10.26 8.56
C CYS A 199 -0.54 11.34 9.66
N GLU A 200 -0.34 12.60 9.29
CA GLU A 200 -0.32 13.74 10.21
C GLU A 200 -1.68 13.95 10.86
N ALA A 201 -2.78 13.93 10.08
CA ALA A 201 -4.14 14.03 10.58
C ALA A 201 -4.44 12.99 11.68
N TYR A 202 -4.21 11.71 11.39
CA TYR A 202 -4.42 10.63 12.36
C TYR A 202 -3.42 10.66 13.53
N HIS A 203 -2.21 11.19 13.33
CA HIS A 203 -1.27 11.41 14.41
C HIS A 203 -1.80 12.47 15.39
N LEU A 204 -2.22 13.63 14.90
CA LEU A 204 -2.76 14.72 15.71
C LEU A 204 -4.05 14.30 16.43
N TYR A 205 -4.88 13.49 15.77
CA TYR A 205 -6.08 12.92 16.38
C TYR A 205 -5.75 12.07 17.61
N LEU A 206 -4.85 11.09 17.44
CA LEU A 206 -4.41 10.21 18.53
C LEU A 206 -3.67 10.98 19.64
N LEU A 207 -2.89 12.00 19.27
CA LEU A 207 -2.15 12.83 20.22
C LEU A 207 -3.10 13.67 21.08
N THR A 208 -4.13 14.27 20.47
CA THR A 208 -5.14 15.04 21.18
C THR A 208 -5.90 14.17 22.19
N GLN A 209 -6.30 12.96 21.79
CA GLN A 209 -6.92 12.00 22.72
C GLN A 209 -5.99 11.67 23.89
N ARG A 210 -4.71 11.43 23.62
CA ARG A 210 -3.73 11.13 24.67
C ARG A 210 -3.56 12.31 25.65
N HIS A 211 -3.40 13.53 25.13
CA HIS A 211 -3.29 14.73 25.98
C HIS A 211 -4.55 14.95 26.83
N LEU A 212 -5.74 14.62 26.31
CA LEU A 212 -6.99 14.66 27.08
C LEU A 212 -6.99 13.66 28.24
N TYR A 213 -6.56 12.41 28.00
CA TYR A 213 -6.46 11.41 29.06
C TYR A 213 -5.37 11.73 30.10
N ASP A 214 -4.28 12.37 29.66
CA ASP A 214 -3.18 12.82 30.54
C ASP A 214 -3.53 14.11 31.31
N GLY A 215 -4.70 14.72 31.06
CA GLY A 215 -5.15 15.95 31.73
C GLY A 215 -4.45 17.25 31.26
N LEU A 216 -3.68 17.19 30.17
CA LEU A 216 -2.97 18.32 29.58
C LEU A 216 -3.87 19.09 28.61
N PHE A 217 -4.88 19.79 29.15
CA PHE A 217 -5.94 20.41 28.35
C PHE A 217 -5.45 21.51 27.38
N GLU A 218 -4.49 22.35 27.79
CA GLU A 218 -3.94 23.41 26.93
C GLU A 218 -3.24 22.84 25.68
N GLN A 219 -2.48 21.75 25.85
CA GLN A 219 -1.79 21.08 24.74
C GLN A 219 -2.78 20.32 23.86
N ALA A 220 -3.80 19.72 24.47
CA ALA A 220 -4.89 19.09 23.73
C ALA A 220 -5.63 20.11 22.86
N MET A 221 -5.92 21.32 23.37
CA MET A 221 -6.56 22.38 22.59
C MET A 221 -5.73 22.79 21.38
N LYS A 222 -4.41 23.02 21.55
CA LYS A 222 -3.52 23.38 20.44
C LYS A 222 -3.49 22.30 19.35
N CYS A 223 -3.43 21.02 19.74
CA CYS A 223 -3.50 19.91 18.79
C CYS A 223 -4.87 19.80 18.11
N ALA A 224 -5.97 20.02 18.86
CA ALA A 224 -7.34 20.02 18.34
C ALA A 224 -7.59 21.13 17.32
N LEU A 225 -7.08 22.34 17.57
CA LEU A 225 -7.21 23.45 16.63
C LEU A 225 -6.48 23.16 15.32
N ARG A 226 -5.30 22.53 15.37
CA ARG A 226 -4.58 22.11 14.16
C ARG A 226 -5.33 21.03 13.38
N LEU A 227 -6.19 20.24 14.01
CA LEU A 227 -7.03 19.25 13.32
C LEU A 227 -8.06 19.88 12.38
N SER A 228 -8.41 21.18 12.54
CA SER A 228 -9.32 21.86 11.61
C SER A 228 -8.78 22.00 10.19
N GLU A 229 -7.48 21.84 9.99
CA GLU A 229 -6.86 21.88 8.67
C GLU A 229 -7.02 20.56 7.89
N TYR A 230 -7.57 19.50 8.50
CA TYR A 230 -7.67 18.14 7.95
C TYR A 230 -9.11 17.63 7.76
N GLU A 231 -10.04 18.55 7.50
CA GLU A 231 -11.47 18.26 7.22
C GLU A 231 -11.69 17.35 5.99
N ASP A 232 -10.70 17.21 5.11
CA ASP A 232 -10.78 16.35 3.93
C ASP A 232 -10.34 14.89 4.18
N ILE A 233 -9.84 14.58 5.38
CA ILE A 233 -9.38 13.23 5.77
C ILE A 233 -10.17 12.68 6.95
N LEU A 234 -10.51 13.55 7.90
CA LEU A 234 -11.28 13.20 9.10
C LEU A 234 -12.66 13.84 9.01
N ASP A 235 -13.65 13.11 9.50
CA ASP A 235 -15.04 13.58 9.58
C ASP A 235 -15.13 14.89 10.39
N THR A 236 -15.82 15.87 9.80
CA THR A 236 -16.13 17.18 10.39
C THR A 236 -16.67 17.03 11.81
N GLN A 237 -17.56 16.06 12.03
CA GLN A 237 -18.14 15.79 13.35
C GLN A 237 -17.06 15.41 14.38
N THR A 238 -16.11 14.57 13.99
CA THR A 238 -15.06 14.08 14.90
C THR A 238 -14.06 15.19 15.25
N ILE A 239 -13.71 16.04 14.29
CA ILE A 239 -12.81 17.17 14.51
C ILE A 239 -13.44 18.18 15.47
N TYR A 240 -14.63 18.67 15.15
CA TYR A 240 -15.24 19.75 15.92
C TYR A 240 -15.76 19.31 17.29
N SER A 241 -16.16 18.05 17.47
CA SER A 241 -16.46 17.52 18.81
C SER A 241 -15.23 17.48 19.71
N LEU A 242 -14.07 17.14 19.16
CA LEU A 242 -12.80 17.16 19.91
C LEU A 242 -12.34 18.59 20.23
N ILE A 243 -12.54 19.55 19.32
CA ILE A 243 -12.29 20.97 19.58
C ILE A 243 -13.24 21.49 20.67
N ALA A 244 -14.54 21.19 20.60
CA ALA A 244 -15.52 21.63 21.59
C ALA A 244 -15.18 21.08 22.99
N LEU A 245 -14.78 19.80 23.07
CA LEU A 245 -14.41 19.17 24.33
C LEU A 245 -13.12 19.74 24.92
N THR A 246 -12.06 19.90 24.12
CA THR A 246 -10.79 20.48 24.58
C THR A 246 -10.93 21.93 25.02
N THR A 247 -11.65 22.76 24.25
CA THR A 247 -11.90 24.18 24.58
C THR A 247 -12.80 24.36 25.80
N TYR A 248 -13.74 23.43 26.05
CA TYR A 248 -14.56 23.42 27.26
C TYR A 248 -13.71 23.20 28.52
N TYR A 249 -12.81 22.20 28.51
CA TYR A 249 -11.92 21.92 29.64
C TYR A 249 -10.90 23.04 29.89
N ASP A 250 -10.43 23.69 28.82
CA ASP A 250 -9.51 24.83 28.90
C ASP A 250 -10.22 26.17 29.22
N LYS A 251 -11.54 26.16 29.38
CA LYS A 251 -12.41 27.33 29.67
C LYS A 251 -12.36 28.44 28.60
N PHE A 252 -11.98 28.12 27.37
CA PHE A 252 -12.02 29.03 26.22
C PHE A 252 -13.38 28.95 25.51
N PHE A 253 -14.41 29.54 26.13
CA PHE A 253 -15.80 29.46 25.67
C PHE A 253 -16.06 30.10 24.30
N GLN A 254 -15.31 31.14 23.91
CA GLN A 254 -15.41 31.76 22.58
C GLN A 254 -15.05 30.81 21.43
N GLN A 255 -14.07 29.92 21.63
CA GLN A 255 -13.69 28.92 20.61
C GLN A 255 -14.62 27.71 20.65
N CYS A 256 -15.12 27.37 21.83
CA CYS A 256 -16.14 26.35 22.03
C CYS A 256 -17.43 26.70 21.27
N SER A 257 -17.91 27.95 21.35
CA SER A 257 -19.13 28.39 20.64
C SER A 257 -18.96 28.33 19.12
N LYS A 258 -17.81 28.74 18.60
CA LYS A 258 -17.46 28.62 17.17
C LYS A 258 -17.45 27.16 16.71
N ALA A 259 -16.95 26.24 17.52
CA ALA A 259 -16.95 24.81 17.21
C ALA A 259 -18.38 24.24 17.18
N PHE A 260 -19.25 24.62 18.12
CA PHE A 260 -20.67 24.23 18.11
C PHE A 260 -21.43 24.77 16.91
N ILE A 261 -21.22 26.04 16.53
CA ILE A 261 -21.84 26.62 15.33
C ILE A 261 -21.43 25.83 14.07
N LYS A 262 -20.17 25.42 13.98
CA LYS A 262 -19.69 24.61 12.85
C LYS A 262 -20.23 23.18 12.87
N LEU A 263 -20.43 22.57 14.04
CA LEU A 263 -21.12 21.28 14.17
C LEU A 263 -22.58 21.36 13.72
N GLU A 264 -23.30 22.41 14.13
CA GLU A 264 -24.70 22.62 13.75
C GLU A 264 -24.87 22.93 12.26
N ALA A 265 -23.89 23.62 11.66
CA ALA A 265 -23.87 23.94 10.23
C ALA A 265 -23.45 22.75 9.35
N SER A 266 -22.82 21.70 9.91
CA SER A 266 -22.32 20.58 9.13
C SER A 266 -23.46 19.60 8.73
N PRO A 267 -23.60 19.27 7.42
CA PRO A 267 -24.67 18.42 6.93
C PRO A 267 -24.48 16.92 7.21
N GLU A 268 -23.29 16.53 7.71
CA GLU A 268 -22.92 15.15 8.03
C GLU A 268 -23.49 14.70 9.40
N VAL A 269 -23.94 15.64 10.22
CA VAL A 269 -24.46 15.36 11.57
C VAL A 269 -25.94 14.97 11.50
N THR A 270 -26.26 13.81 12.09
CA THR A 270 -27.65 13.35 12.23
C THR A 270 -28.48 14.34 13.03
N GLU A 271 -29.74 14.56 12.65
CA GLU A 271 -30.62 15.56 13.25
C GLU A 271 -30.75 15.43 14.80
N ASP A 272 -30.76 14.19 15.31
CA ASP A 272 -30.74 13.86 16.75
C ASP A 272 -29.43 14.27 17.46
N MET A 273 -28.28 14.19 16.80
CA MET A 273 -27.00 14.67 17.35
C MET A 273 -26.91 16.19 17.34
N ARG A 274 -27.57 16.85 16.37
CA ARG A 274 -27.64 18.32 16.30
C ARG A 274 -28.46 18.88 17.47
N GLU A 275 -29.60 18.27 17.77
CA GLU A 275 -30.44 18.65 18.93
C GLU A 275 -29.69 18.48 20.26
N LYS A 276 -29.00 17.34 20.45
CA LYS A 276 -28.18 17.08 21.65
C LYS A 276 -27.03 18.07 21.80
N CYS A 277 -26.37 18.43 20.71
CA CYS A 277 -25.32 19.45 20.71
C CYS A 277 -25.87 20.84 21.06
N SER A 278 -27.04 21.21 20.55
CA SER A 278 -27.68 22.50 20.83
C SER A 278 -28.11 22.61 22.29
N ASP A 279 -28.72 21.56 22.84
CA ASP A 279 -29.06 21.48 24.27
C ASP A 279 -27.82 21.60 25.17
N LEU A 280 -26.72 20.95 24.79
CA LEU A 280 -25.46 21.00 25.53
C LEU A 280 -24.82 22.39 25.45
N ALA A 281 -24.84 23.03 24.27
CA ALA A 281 -24.38 24.39 24.08
C ALA A 281 -25.19 25.38 24.96
N LEU A 282 -26.51 25.29 24.94
CA LEU A 282 -27.39 26.13 25.76
C LEU A 282 -27.09 25.97 27.27
N ARG A 283 -26.87 24.74 27.75
CA ARG A 283 -26.52 24.49 29.17
C ARG A 283 -25.15 25.02 29.57
N ILE A 284 -24.19 25.03 28.64
CA ILE A 284 -22.83 25.53 28.90
C ILE A 284 -22.82 27.07 28.88
N PHE A 285 -23.39 27.69 27.84
CA PHE A 285 -23.32 29.15 27.65
C PHE A 285 -24.28 29.95 28.53
N THR A 286 -25.34 29.32 29.07
CA THR A 286 -26.18 29.94 30.11
C THR A 286 -25.45 30.14 31.42
N ARG A 287 -24.42 29.34 31.71
CA ARG A 287 -23.62 29.44 32.94
C ARG A 287 -22.32 30.22 32.74
N ASN A 288 -21.72 30.14 31.55
CA ASN A 288 -20.48 30.83 31.21
C ASN A 288 -20.67 31.57 29.87
N PRO A 289 -20.86 32.90 29.88
CA PRO A 289 -20.93 33.66 28.63
C PRO A 289 -19.59 33.56 27.87
N PRO A 290 -19.63 33.48 26.53
CA PRO A 290 -18.45 33.32 25.68
C PRO A 290 -17.52 34.53 25.66
#